data_AF-S2E183-F1
#
_entry.id   AF-S2E183-F1
#
_cell.length_a   1.000
_cell.length_b   1.000
_cell.length_c   1.000
_cell.angle_alpha   90.00
_cell.angle_beta   90.00
_cell.angle_gamma   90.00
#
_symmetry.space_group_name_H-M   'P 1'
#
loop_
_entity.id
_entity.type
_entity.pdbx_description
1 polymer ?
#
loop_
_entity_poly.entity_id
_entity_poly.type
_entity_poly.pdbx_seq_one_letter_code
_entity_poly.pdbx_strand_id
1 'polypeptide(L)'
;MVEVMIDIHLAEGLVSTFPIHYDSSRALYPMFEKEVFKKHQIPDSVFVKSLEYYMRDARFMDRLYARTIDSLHVIEKAGNKSE
;
A
#
# COMPACT_ATOMS: atom_id res chain seq x y z
N MET A 1 9.77 3.38 2.98
CA MET A 1 8.75 3.74 1.97
C MET A 1 8.29 2.58 1.10
N VAL A 2 9.17 1.74 0.53
CA VAL A 2 8.72 0.55 -0.22
C VAL A 2 7.78 -0.33 0.63
N GLU A 3 8.18 -0.67 1.85
CA GLU A 3 7.34 -1.48 2.76
C GLU A 3 5.99 -0.83 3.12
N VAL A 4 5.98 0.49 3.30
CA VAL A 4 4.75 1.25 3.52
C VAL A 4 3.83 1.13 2.30
N MET A 5 4.35 1.29 1.09
CA MET A 5 3.57 1.15 -0.15
C MET A 5 3.04 -0.28 -0.34
N ILE A 6 3.84 -1.30 0.00
CA ILE A 6 3.39 -2.70 -0.02
C ILE A 6 2.18 -2.87 0.90
N ASP A 7 2.30 -2.45 2.17
CA ASP A 7 1.20 -2.60 3.13
C ASP A 7 -0.03 -1.76 2.78
N ILE A 8 0.15 -0.58 2.17
CA ILE A 8 -0.96 0.23 1.64
C ILE A 8 -1.73 -0.53 0.56
N HIS A 9 -1.04 -1.10 -0.43
CA HIS A 9 -1.69 -1.86 -1.50
C HIS A 9 -2.30 -3.17 -0.99
N LEU A 10 -1.69 -3.84 -0.02
CA LEU A 10 -2.28 -5.01 0.63
C LEU A 10 -3.54 -4.64 1.42
N ALA A 11 -3.54 -3.50 2.12
CA ALA A 11 -4.71 -3.01 2.84
C ALA A 11 -5.85 -2.65 1.88
N GLU A 12 -5.56 -1.98 0.76
CA GLU A 12 -6.53 -1.69 -0.30
C GLU A 12 -7.10 -2.98 -0.90
N GLY A 13 -6.23 -3.94 -1.26
CA GLY A 13 -6.61 -5.24 -1.77
C GLY A 13 -7.52 -5.99 -0.80
N LEU A 14 -7.15 -6.08 0.48
CA LEU A 14 -7.94 -6.72 1.53
C LEU A 14 -9.34 -6.10 1.65
N VAL A 15 -9.42 -4.77 1.75
CA VAL A 15 -10.70 -4.06 1.86
C VAL A 15 -11.57 -4.29 0.62
N SER A 16 -10.95 -4.42 -0.57
CA SER A 16 -11.66 -4.72 -1.81
C SER A 16 -12.24 -6.15 -1.88
N THR A 17 -11.68 -7.10 -1.12
CA THR A 17 -12.20 -8.49 -1.07
C THR A 17 -13.42 -8.67 -0.18
N PHE A 18 -13.78 -7.68 0.63
CA PHE A 18 -14.92 -7.81 1.53
C PHE A 18 -16.24 -7.85 0.76
N PRO A 19 -17.20 -8.70 1.17
CA PRO A 19 -18.50 -8.81 0.52
C PRO A 19 -19.44 -7.66 0.92
N ILE A 20 -19.01 -6.42 0.69
CA ILE A 20 -19.73 -5.19 1.01
C ILE A 20 -19.83 -4.28 -0.22
N HIS A 21 -20.74 -3.31 -0.18
CA HIS A 21 -20.88 -2.34 -1.26
C HIS A 21 -19.60 -1.50 -1.44
N TYR A 22 -19.31 -1.09 -2.67
CA TYR A 22 -18.12 -0.30 -3.01
C TYR A 22 -18.01 1.00 -2.20
N ASP A 23 -19.11 1.71 -2.01
CA ASP A 23 -19.09 2.93 -1.18
C ASP A 23 -18.76 2.64 0.29
N SER A 24 -19.20 1.48 0.79
CA SER A 24 -18.87 1.02 2.14
C SER A 24 -17.40 0.64 2.27
N SER A 25 -16.82 -0.02 1.26
CA SER A 25 -15.39 -0.36 1.25
C SER A 25 -14.52 0.91 1.19
N ARG A 26 -14.91 1.92 0.42
CA ARG A 26 -14.25 3.24 0.41
C ARG A 26 -14.28 3.95 1.76
N ALA A 27 -15.38 3.84 2.49
CA ALA A 27 -15.47 4.41 3.85
C ALA A 27 -14.62 3.63 4.86
N LEU A 28 -14.39 2.34 4.62
CA LEU A 28 -13.63 1.45 5.49
C LEU A 28 -12.11 1.56 5.28
N TYR A 29 -11.66 1.77 4.04
CA TYR A 29 -10.24 1.86 3.69
C TYR A 29 -9.41 2.81 4.58
N PRO A 30 -9.86 4.04 4.90
CA PRO A 30 -9.11 4.96 5.77
C PRO A 30 -8.83 4.39 7.18
N MET A 31 -9.62 3.44 7.67
CA MET A 31 -9.34 2.77 8.94
C MET A 31 -8.14 1.84 8.81
N PHE A 32 -8.07 1.05 7.73
CA PHE A 32 -6.95 0.15 7.45
C PHE A 32 -5.67 0.92 7.12
N GLU A 33 -5.77 1.99 6.34
CA GLU A 33 -4.65 2.88 6.02
C GLU A 33 -4.02 3.47 7.30
N LYS A 34 -4.84 3.89 8.27
CA LYS A 34 -4.33 4.33 9.59
C LYS A 34 -3.57 3.25 10.33
N GLU A 35 -4.01 2.00 10.27
CA GLU A 35 -3.30 0.88 10.89
C GLU A 35 -1.95 0.61 10.20
N VAL A 36 -1.86 0.79 8.87
CA VAL A 36 -0.58 0.74 8.14
C VAL A 36 0.37 1.82 8.66
N PHE A 37 -0.08 3.07 8.78
CA PHE A 37 0.76 4.16 9.29
C PHE A 37 1.23 3.92 10.74
N LYS A 38 0.35 3.40 11.60
CA LYS A 38 0.71 2.99 12.96
C LYS A 38 1.75 1.87 12.97
N LYS A 39 1.58 0.83 12.15
CA LYS A 39 2.53 -0.29 12.00
C LYS A 39 3.93 0.22 11.63
N HIS A 40 4.01 1.18 10.72
CA HIS A 40 5.26 1.78 10.25
C HIS A 40 5.76 2.94 11.13
N GLN A 41 5.05 3.30 12.20
CA GLN A 41 5.39 4.39 13.10
C GLN A 41 5.59 5.74 12.38
N ILE A 42 4.82 5.99 11.32
CA ILE A 42 4.85 7.26 10.59
C ILE A 42 3.50 7.98 10.70
N PRO A 43 3.48 9.31 10.77
CA PRO A 43 2.25 10.06 10.56
C PRO A 43 1.89 10.07 9.06
N ASP A 44 0.61 10.19 8.78
CA ASP A 44 0.03 10.37 7.44
C ASP A 44 0.72 11.50 6.64
N SER A 45 1.01 12.62 7.31
CA SER A 45 1.71 13.75 6.67
C SER A 45 3.11 13.41 6.16
N VAL A 46 3.83 12.47 6.80
CA VAL A 46 5.15 12.02 6.33
C VAL A 46 5.00 11.15 5.08
N PHE A 47 3.96 10.33 5.01
CA PHE A 47 3.64 9.56 3.81
C PHE A 47 3.36 10.48 2.61
N VAL A 48 2.48 11.47 2.79
CA VAL A 48 2.14 12.45 1.74
C VAL A 48 3.36 13.22 1.26
N LYS A 49 4.15 13.80 2.17
CA LYS A 49 5.38 14.53 1.83
C LYS A 49 6.42 13.65 1.14
N SER A 50 6.49 12.37 1.53
CA SER A 50 7.39 11.42 0.87
C SER A 50 6.97 11.18 -0.56
N LEU A 51 5.67 10.92 -0.80
CA LEU A 51 5.12 10.76 -2.14
C LEU A 51 5.37 12.00 -3.01
N GLU A 52 5.09 13.19 -2.50
CA GLU A 52 5.39 14.45 -3.18
C GLU A 52 6.88 14.57 -3.55
N TYR A 53 7.78 14.14 -2.67
CA TYR A 53 9.22 14.12 -2.95
C TYR A 53 9.57 13.17 -4.10
N TYR A 54 9.06 11.94 -4.10
CA TYR A 54 9.31 10.97 -5.18
C TYR A 54 8.70 11.43 -6.52
N MET A 55 7.56 12.10 -6.50
CA MET A 55 6.88 12.60 -7.70
C MET A 55 7.61 13.76 -8.39
N ARG A 56 8.58 14.42 -7.73
CA ARG A 56 9.37 15.51 -8.35
C ARG A 56 10.27 15.04 -9.48
N ASP A 57 10.66 13.77 -9.51
CA ASP A 57 11.41 13.16 -10.60
C ASP A 57 10.82 11.79 -10.89
N ALA A 58 10.27 11.63 -12.09
CA ALA A 58 9.64 10.41 -12.54
C ALA A 58 10.55 9.17 -12.36
N ARG A 59 11.87 9.31 -12.46
CA ARG A 59 12.82 8.20 -12.29
C ARG A 59 12.88 7.70 -10.84
N PHE A 60 12.69 8.58 -9.86
CA PHE A 60 12.62 8.17 -8.45
C PHE A 60 11.30 7.46 -8.17
N MET A 61 10.19 7.98 -8.70
CA MET A 61 8.87 7.36 -8.55
C MET A 61 8.82 5.98 -9.21
N ASP A 62 9.33 5.86 -10.44
CA ASP A 62 9.39 4.62 -11.20
C ASP A 62 10.18 3.53 -10.44
N ARG A 63 11.36 3.87 -9.90
CA ARG A 63 12.14 2.92 -9.09
C ARG A 63 11.45 2.52 -7.79
N LEU A 64 10.72 3.44 -7.14
CA LEU A 64 9.95 3.13 -5.95
C LEU A 64 8.85 2.13 -6.30
N TYR A 65 8.06 2.41 -7.33
CA TYR A 65 6.97 1.54 -7.77
C TYR A 65 7.45 0.18 -8.27
N ALA A 66 8.51 0.13 -9.08
CA ALA A 66 9.07 -1.13 -9.56
C ALA A 66 9.40 -2.08 -8.40
N ARG A 67 10.07 -1.58 -7.35
CA ARG A 67 10.40 -2.37 -6.15
C ARG A 67 9.16 -2.80 -5.37
N THR A 68 8.16 -1.94 -5.27
CA THR A 68 6.88 -2.28 -4.61
C THR A 68 6.18 -3.41 -5.36
N ILE A 69 6.06 -3.30 -6.69
CA ILE A 69 5.42 -4.30 -7.56
C ILE A 69 6.19 -5.63 -7.51
N ASP A 70 7.51 -5.59 -7.61
CA ASP A 70 8.35 -6.79 -7.50
C ASP A 70 8.13 -7.51 -6.17
N SER A 71 8.03 -6.76 -5.07
CA SER A 71 7.77 -7.33 -3.74
C SER A 71 6.37 -7.93 -3.64
N LEU A 72 5.35 -7.27 -4.18
CA LEU A 72 3.98 -7.79 -4.22
C LEU A 72 3.89 -9.10 -5.01
N HIS A 73 4.58 -9.21 -6.16
CA HIS A 73 4.64 -10.46 -6.93
C HIS A 73 5.31 -11.60 -6.14
N VAL A 74 6.31 -11.31 -5.31
CA VAL A 74 6.93 -12.32 -4.43
C VAL A 74 5.93 -12.79 -3.37
N ILE A 75 5.20 -11.86 -2.74
CA ILE A 75 4.17 -12.16 -1.73
C ILE A 75 3.06 -13.02 -2.34
N GLU A 76 2.54 -12.64 -3.50
CA GLU A 76 1.51 -13.38 -4.24
C GLU A 76 1.98 -14.82 -4.53
N LYS A 77 3.17 -14.99 -5.09
CA LYS A 77 3.74 -16.31 -5.39
C LYS A 77 3.97 -17.16 -4.13
N ALA A 78 4.29 -16.54 -3.00
CA ALA A 78 4.46 -17.25 -1.73
C ALA A 78 3.11 -17.70 -1.15
N GLY A 79 2.08 -16.86 -1.25
CA GLY A 79 0.70 -17.21 -0.89
C GLY A 79 0.18 -18.40 -1.69
N ASN A 80 0.28 -18.34 -3.03
CA ASN A 80 -0.22 -19.38 -3.93
C ASN A 80 0.49 -20.75 -3.82
N LYS A 81 1.69 -20.80 -3.22
CA LYS A 81 2.40 -22.06 -2.97
C LYS A 81 2.01 -22.73 -1.65
N SER A 82 1.32 -22.00 -0.79
CA SER A 82 0.94 -22.44 0.55
C SER A 82 -0.49 -22.99 0.60
N GLU A 83 -1.23 -22.91 -0.51
CA GLU A 83 -2.53 -23.55 -0.77
C GLU A 83 -2.35 -24.84 -1.59
#